data_AF-A0ABD5TSC4-F1
#
_entry.id   AF-A0ABD5TSC4-F1
#
_cell.length_a   1.000
_cell.length_b   1.000
_cell.length_c   1.000
_cell.angle_alpha   90.00
_cell.angle_beta   90.00
_cell.angle_gamma   90.00
#
_symmetry.space_group_name_H-M   'P 1'
#
loop_
_entity.id
_entity.type
_entity.pdbx_description
1 polymer ?
#
loop_
_entity_poly.entity_id
_entity_poly.type
_entity_poly.pdbx_seq_one_letter_code
_entity_poly.pdbx_strand_id
1 'polypeptide(L)' 'MTDYRTVVAPAVFTVLTVTPFADEPEYREYEVGSDDLPLFLESMADEQHAERVVTVERGEREDEQ' A
#
# COMPACT_ATOMS: atom_id res chain seq x y z
N MET A 1 27.22 -14.08 1.52
CA MET A 1 26.05 -14.46 2.34
C MET A 1 25.06 -13.32 2.19
N THR A 2 23.81 -13.62 1.83
CA THR A 2 22.78 -12.59 1.73
C THR A 2 22.17 -12.43 3.11
N ASP A 3 22.41 -11.27 3.74
CA ASP A 3 21.81 -10.89 5.02
C ASP A 3 20.34 -10.51 4.80
N TYR A 4 19.46 -11.51 4.78
CA TYR A 4 18.03 -11.28 4.91
C TYR A 4 17.57 -11.74 6.29
N ARG A 5 16.62 -10.99 6.86
CA ARG A 5 15.94 -11.36 8.10
C ARG A 5 14.54 -11.82 7.76
N THR A 6 14.17 -13.02 8.21
CA THR A 6 12.76 -13.44 8.23
C THR A 6 12.01 -12.61 9.27
N VAL A 7 10.91 -12.01 8.86
CA VAL A 7 10.03 -11.23 9.73
C VAL A 7 8.60 -11.75 9.60
N VAL A 8 7.78 -11.48 10.61
CA VAL A 8 6.33 -11.67 10.53
C VAL A 8 5.74 -10.38 9.96
N ALA A 9 4.94 -10.50 8.91
CA ALA A 9 4.24 -9.36 8.33
C ALA A 9 3.13 -8.87 9.29
N PRO A 10 2.85 -7.56 9.34
CA PRO A 10 1.63 -7.07 9.99
C PRO A 10 0.39 -7.64 9.29
N ALA A 11 -0.76 -7.65 9.97
CA ALA A 11 -2.01 -8.14 9.36
C ALA A 11 -2.51 -7.23 8.23
N VAL A 12 -2.22 -5.93 8.33
CA VAL A 12 -2.65 -4.89 7.40
C VAL A 12 -1.50 -3.93 7.09
N PHE A 13 -1.58 -3.30 5.93
CA PHE A 13 -0.69 -2.25 5.46
C PHE A 13 -1.51 -1.04 5.04
N THR A 14 -0.96 0.13 5.30
CA THR A 14 -1.52 1.40 4.85
C THR A 14 -0.81 1.77 3.55
N VAL A 15 -1.57 1.92 2.47
CA VAL A 15 -1.05 2.28 1.14
C VAL A 15 -1.54 3.67 0.77
N LEU A 16 -0.60 4.61 0.64
CA LEU A 16 -0.89 5.94 0.12
C LEU A 16 -0.74 5.94 -1.39
N THR A 17 -1.74 6.46 -2.08
CA THR A 17 -1.72 6.65 -3.52
C THR A 17 -1.95 8.11 -3.87
N VAL A 18 -1.58 8.49 -5.10
CA VAL A 18 -1.82 9.81 -5.66
C VAL A 18 -2.37 9.70 -7.07
N THR A 19 -3.35 10.52 -7.43
CA THR A 19 -3.76 10.76 -8.82
C THR A 19 -3.02 12.00 -9.34
N PRO A 20 -1.92 11.84 -10.12
CA PRO A 20 -1.04 12.96 -10.44
C PRO A 20 -1.58 13.85 -11.58
N PHE A 21 -2.58 13.39 -12.33
CA PHE A 21 -3.08 14.07 -13.53
C PHE A 21 -4.33 14.92 -13.31
N ALA A 22 -4.80 15.05 -12.06
CA ALA A 22 -5.85 15.99 -11.71
C ALA A 22 -5.28 17.41 -11.58
N ASP A 23 -6.11 18.45 -11.76
CA ASP A 23 -5.72 19.86 -11.59
C ASP A 23 -5.07 20.12 -10.21
N GLU A 24 -5.50 19.36 -9.20
CA GLU A 24 -4.87 19.25 -7.89
C GLU A 24 -4.59 17.76 -7.59
N PRO A 25 -3.36 17.37 -7.20
CA PRO A 25 -3.06 15.98 -6.89
C PRO A 25 -3.93 15.46 -5.74
N GLU A 26 -4.74 14.45 -6.02
CA GLU A 26 -5.59 13.83 -5.01
C GLU A 26 -4.85 12.65 -4.37
N TYR A 27 -4.72 12.68 -3.05
CA TYR A 27 -4.12 11.61 -2.27
C TYR A 27 -5.20 10.75 -1.61
N ARG A 28 -5.03 9.43 -1.65
CA ARG A 28 -5.94 8.48 -1.01
C ARG A 28 -5.17 7.42 -0.25
N GLU A 29 -5.71 7.07 0.90
CA GLU A 29 -5.17 6.06 1.78
C GLU A 29 -6.04 4.80 1.74
N TYR A 30 -5.40 3.65 1.66
CA TYR A 30 -6.05 2.33 1.64
C TYR A 30 -5.47 1.46 2.75
N GLU A 31 -6.34 0.84 3.54
CA GLU A 31 -5.95 -0.28 4.39
C GLU A 31 -6.10 -1.58 3.60
N VAL A 32 -4.97 -2.28 3.40
CA VAL A 32 -4.89 -3.49 2.60
C VAL A 32 -4.38 -4.63 3.46
N GLY A 33 -5.08 -5.77 3.45
CA GLY A 33 -4.62 -6.97 4.13
C GLY A 33 -3.25 -7.43 3.61
N SER A 34 -2.42 -7.98 4.48
CA SER A 34 -1.10 -8.54 4.11
C SER A 34 -1.18 -9.53 2.96
N ASP A 35 -2.21 -10.39 2.96
CA ASP A 35 -2.41 -11.41 1.93
C ASP A 35 -2.81 -10.81 0.58
N ASP A 36 -3.50 -9.66 0.59
CA ASP A 36 -4.00 -8.97 -0.60
C ASP A 36 -3.02 -7.91 -1.14
N LEU A 37 -2.07 -7.45 -0.31
CA LEU A 37 -1.12 -6.41 -0.68
C LEU A 37 -0.38 -6.70 -2.00
N PRO A 38 0.12 -7.93 -2.28
CA PRO A 38 0.77 -8.22 -3.55
C PRO A 38 -0.16 -8.00 -4.76
N LEU A 39 -1.43 -8.42 -4.64
CA LEU A 39 -2.43 -8.27 -5.70
C LEU A 39 -2.83 -6.80 -5.88
N PHE A 40 -2.94 -6.05 -4.79
CA PHE A 40 -3.22 -4.62 -4.81
C PHE A 40 -2.09 -3.83 -5.48
N LEU A 41 -0.82 -4.15 -5.17
CA LEU A 41 0.32 -3.48 -5.78
C LEU A 41 0.46 -3.84 -7.27
N GLU A 42 0.15 -5.08 -7.65
CA GLU A 42 0.14 -5.50 -9.05
C GLU A 42 -0.93 -4.75 -9.85
N SER A 43 -2.15 -4.57 -9.31
CA SER A 43 -3.19 -3.80 -9.99
C SER A 43 -2.80 -2.34 -10.19
N MET A 44 -2.18 -1.70 -9.20
CA MET A 44 -1.71 -0.31 -9.29
C MET A 44 -0.50 -0.12 -10.21
N ALA A 45 0.20 -1.19 -10.60
CA ALA A 45 1.31 -1.14 -11.55
C ALA A 45 0.85 -1.11 -13.02
N ASP A 46 -0.42 -1.45 -13.30
CA ASP A 46 -0.97 -1.41 -14.65
C ASP A 46 -1.13 0.05 -15.11
N GLU A 47 -0.64 0.36 -16.31
CA GLU A 47 -0.59 1.73 -16.85
C GLU A 47 -1.97 2.38 -17.03
N GLN A 48 -3.04 1.59 -16.92
CA GLN A 48 -4.43 2.06 -16.98
C GLN A 48 -4.94 2.62 -15.66
N HIS A 49 -4.23 2.41 -14.54
CA HIS A 49 -4.58 3.05 -13.27
C HIS A 49 -4.11 4.51 -13.25
N ALA A 50 -5.06 5.41 -13.03
CA ALA A 50 -4.78 6.84 -12.88
C ALA A 50 -4.04 7.14 -11.56
N GLU A 51 -4.12 6.22 -10.59
CA GLU A 51 -3.51 6.31 -9.27
C GLU A 51 -2.11 5.68 -9.27
N ARG A 52 -1.19 6.26 -8.50
CA ARG A 52 0.17 5.75 -8.31
C ARG A 52 0.47 5.58 -6.83
N VAL A 53 1.09 4.46 -6.47
CA VAL A 53 1.54 4.21 -5.10
C VAL A 53 2.69 5.16 -4.73
N VAL A 54 2.56 5.80 -3.57
CA VAL A 54 3.55 6.74 -3.01
C VAL A 54 4.30 6.08 -1.85
N THR A 55 3.58 5.47 -0.90
CA THR A 55 4.17 4.78 0.24
C THR A 55 3.34 3.57 0.65
N VAL A 56 4.02 2.60 1.27
CA VAL A 56 3.43 1.42 1.91
C VAL A 56 3.99 1.34 3.32
N GLU A 57 3.13 1.47 4.31
CA GLU A 57 3.49 1.52 5.73
C GLU A 57 2.82 0.37 6.48
N ARG A 58 3.37 0.00 7.64
CA ARG A 58 2.71 -0.98 8.50
C ARG A 58 1.41 -0.37 9.00
N GLY A 59 0.28 -1.04 8.75
CA GLY A 59 -0.99 -0.59 9.29
C GLY A 59 -1.04 -0.88 10.78
N GLU A 60 -1.47 0.10 11.56
CA GLU A 60 -1.80 -0.08 12.97
C GLU A 60 -3.25 -0.52 13.02
N ARG A 61 -3.50 -1.81 13.29
CA ARG A 61 -4.83 -2.21 13.71
C ARG A 61 -5.00 -1.61 15.10
N GLU A 62 -5.78 -0.54 15.23
CA GLU A 62 -6.25 -0.13 16.54
C GLU A 62 -7.12 -1.28 17.06
N ASP A 63 -6.52 -2.19 17.84
CA ASP A 63 -7.27 -3.08 18.71
C ASP A 63 -8.00 -2.17 19.71
N GLU A 64 -9.23 -1.78 19.36
CA GLU A 64 -10.16 -1.09 20.26
C GLU A 64 -10.30 -1.93 21.54
N GLN A 65 -9.71 -1.46 22.64
CA GLN A 65 -9.80 -2.06 23.98
C GLN A 65 -11.20 -1.95 24.59
#